data_AF-A0A1M5NME5-F1
#
_entry.id   AF-A0A1M5NME5-F1
#
_cell.length_a   1.000
_cell.length_b   1.000
_cell.length_c   1.000
_cell.angle_alpha   90.00
_cell.angle_beta   90.00
_cell.angle_gamma   90.00
#
_symmetry.space_group_name_H-M   'P 1'
#
loop_
_entity.id
_entity.type
_entity.pdbx_description
1 polymer ?
#
loop_
_entity_poly.entity_id
_entity_poly.type
_entity_poly.pdbx_seq_one_letter_code
_entity_poly.pdbx_strand_id
1 'polypeptide(L)'
;MVNAIKKNRLLVFSTMIVIIGVLIFNVFQYSASYGIVEINNINSLFLVPFILLVYGLGMALGTVKGQDEIERVYQNQLSKREREVIKLISAGKQNQEIADELFVDLSTIKSHINRIYKKTGMKNRKELRFYGKEAMERFGNP
;
A
#
# COMPACT_ATOMS: atom_id res chain seq x y z
N MET A 1 10.53 2.27 12.06
CA MET A 1 9.46 1.83 11.13
C MET A 1 8.59 0.70 11.69
N VAL A 2 9.16 -0.40 12.21
CA VAL A 2 8.41 -1.52 12.84
C VAL A 2 7.42 -1.10 13.95
N ASN A 3 7.76 -0.08 14.74
CA ASN A 3 6.88 0.44 15.80
C ASN A 3 5.60 1.09 15.27
N ALA A 4 5.62 1.73 14.09
CA ALA A 4 4.43 2.34 13.51
C ALA A 4 3.44 1.28 13.02
N ILE A 5 3.95 0.17 12.47
CA ILE A 5 3.14 -0.96 12.00
C ILE A 5 2.49 -1.70 13.19
N LYS A 6 3.24 -1.92 14.28
CA LYS A 6 2.68 -2.47 15.54
C LYS A 6 1.59 -1.54 16.11
N LYS A 7 1.83 -0.22 16.10
CA LYS A 7 0.89 0.79 16.61
C LYS A 7 -0.43 0.79 15.82
N ASN A 8 -0.39 0.70 14.49
CA ASN A 8 -1.59 0.62 13.67
C ASN A 8 -2.38 -0.68 13.90
N ARG A 9 -1.70 -1.83 14.05
CA ARG A 9 -2.37 -3.09 14.39
C ARG A 9 -3.11 -2.98 15.73
N LEU A 10 -2.45 -2.44 16.76
CA LEU A 10 -3.06 -2.26 18.08
C LEU A 10 -4.28 -1.32 18.04
N LEU A 11 -4.20 -0.26 17.24
CA LEU A 11 -5.29 0.70 17.07
C LEU A 11 -6.49 0.06 16.38
N VAL A 12 -6.28 -0.73 15.33
CA VAL A 12 -7.35 -1.51 14.67
C VAL A 12 -8.01 -2.49 15.65
N PHE A 13 -7.22 -3.25 16.42
CA PHE A 13 -7.77 -4.15 17.44
C PHE A 13 -8.59 -3.39 18.49
N SER A 14 -8.12 -2.24 18.97
CA SER A 14 -8.86 -1.43 19.93
C SER A 14 -10.20 -0.93 19.36
N THR A 15 -10.22 -0.50 18.10
CA THR A 15 -11.46 -0.05 17.44
C THR A 15 -12.45 -1.19 17.21
N MET A 16 -11.97 -2.41 16.90
CA MET A 16 -12.84 -3.58 16.77
C MET A 16 -13.51 -3.96 18.09
N ILE A 17 -12.77 -3.91 19.20
CA ILE A 17 -13.31 -4.20 20.54
C ILE A 17 -14.42 -3.20 20.89
N VAL A 18 -14.22 -1.91 20.59
CA VAL A 18 -15.22 -0.87 20.83
C VAL A 18 -16.49 -1.12 20.00
N ILE A 19 -16.36 -1.44 18.71
CA ILE A 19 -17.54 -1.70 17.86
C ILE A 19 -18.30 -2.95 18.31
N ILE A 20 -17.58 -4.01 18.66
CA ILE A 20 -18.18 -5.24 19.20
C ILE A 20 -18.93 -4.93 20.50
N GLY A 21 -18.33 -4.13 21.40
CA GLY A 21 -18.98 -3.69 22.63
C GLY A 21 -20.26 -2.88 22.37
N VAL A 22 -20.23 -1.95 21.42
CA VAL A 22 -21.41 -1.16 21.02
C VAL A 22 -22.52 -2.06 20.43
N LEU A 23 -22.16 -3.05 19.62
CA LEU A 23 -23.14 -3.98 19.05
C LEU A 23 -23.78 -4.84 20.14
N ILE A 24 -22.98 -5.41 21.06
CA ILE A 24 -23.47 -6.21 22.18
C ILE A 24 -24.38 -5.37 23.08
N PHE A 25 -23.99 -4.13 23.38
CA PHE A 25 -24.78 -3.22 24.21
C PHE A 25 -26.14 -2.89 23.56
N ASN A 26 -26.16 -2.65 22.24
CA ASN A 26 -27.41 -2.42 21.51
C ASN A 26 -28.32 -3.66 21.52
N VAL A 27 -27.77 -4.86 21.32
CA VAL A 27 -28.53 -6.12 21.43
C VAL A 27 -29.13 -6.27 22.83
N PHE A 28 -28.34 -5.98 23.87
CA PHE A 28 -28.77 -6.07 25.26
C PHE A 28 -29.91 -5.08 25.57
N GLN A 29 -29.76 -3.80 25.24
CA GLN A 29 -30.80 -2.78 25.45
C GLN A 29 -32.09 -3.12 24.69
N TYR A 30 -31.96 -3.60 23.46
CA TYR A 30 -33.11 -3.99 22.64
C TYR A 30 -33.83 -5.21 23.23
N SER A 31 -33.09 -6.20 23.74
CA SER A 31 -33.67 -7.38 24.41
C SER A 31 -34.37 -7.01 25.72
N ALA A 32 -33.85 -6.03 26.46
CA ALA A 32 -34.41 -5.58 27.74
C ALA A 32 -35.68 -4.72 27.57
N SER A 33 -35.76 -3.92 26.49
CA SER A 33 -36.87 -2.99 26.28
C SER A 33 -38.12 -3.62 25.64
N TYR A 34 -37.98 -4.75 24.94
CA TYR A 34 -39.07 -5.29 24.10
C TYR A 34 -39.54 -6.71 24.43
N GLY A 35 -38.98 -7.37 25.45
CA GLY A 35 -39.54 -8.61 26.03
C GLY A 35 -40.00 -9.64 24.99
N ILE A 36 -39.06 -10.40 24.42
CA ILE A 36 -39.24 -11.40 23.36
C ILE A 36 -39.55 -10.74 22.00
N VAL A 37 -38.53 -10.75 21.14
CA VAL A 37 -38.47 -9.95 19.92
C VAL A 37 -39.12 -10.66 18.71
N GLU A 38 -39.96 -9.97 17.95
CA GLU A 38 -40.30 -10.37 16.58
C GLU A 38 -39.10 -10.13 15.65
N ILE A 39 -38.55 -11.22 15.09
CA ILE A 39 -37.28 -11.30 14.34
C ILE A 39 -37.22 -10.38 13.11
N ASN A 40 -38.37 -9.92 12.62
CA ASN A 40 -38.51 -9.35 11.28
C ASN A 40 -37.91 -7.94 11.12
N ASN A 41 -37.77 -7.17 12.21
CA ASN A 41 -37.28 -5.78 12.15
C ASN A 41 -35.83 -5.60 12.65
N ILE A 42 -35.19 -6.68 13.10
CA ILE A 42 -33.83 -6.69 13.66
C ILE A 42 -32.78 -6.58 12.55
N ASN A 43 -33.00 -7.26 11.43
CA ASN A 43 -31.96 -7.52 10.43
C ASN A 43 -31.38 -6.25 9.78
N SER A 44 -32.17 -5.18 9.62
CA SER A 44 -31.72 -3.93 8.97
C SER A 44 -30.84 -3.06 9.88
N LEU A 45 -31.06 -3.08 11.20
CA LEU A 45 -30.32 -2.26 12.16
C LEU A 45 -28.88 -2.75 12.37
N PHE A 46 -28.64 -4.06 12.27
CA PHE A 46 -27.31 -4.67 12.46
C PHE A 46 -26.48 -4.74 11.18
N LEU A 47 -27.10 -4.71 10.00
CA LEU A 47 -26.39 -4.77 8.72
C LEU A 47 -25.60 -3.50 8.43
N VAL A 48 -26.13 -2.32 8.74
CA VAL A 48 -25.48 -1.04 8.40
C VAL A 48 -24.14 -0.84 9.15
N PRO A 49 -24.06 -1.03 10.48
CA PRO A 49 -22.79 -0.95 11.20
C PRO A 49 -21.79 -2.03 10.74
N PHE A 50 -22.27 -3.23 10.43
CA PHE A 50 -21.43 -4.33 9.94
C PHE A 50 -20.80 -4.02 8.59
N ILE A 51 -21.58 -3.47 7.65
CA ILE A 51 -21.10 -3.04 6.33
C ILE A 51 -20.06 -1.92 6.45
N LEU A 52 -20.33 -0.91 7.30
CA LEU A 52 -19.38 0.19 7.54
C LEU A 52 -18.07 -0.31 8.17
N LEU A 53 -18.15 -1.28 9.09
CA LEU A 53 -16.97 -1.92 9.68
C LEU A 53 -16.17 -2.67 8.62
N VAL A 54 -16.82 -3.51 7.81
CA VAL A 54 -16.15 -4.28 6.74
C VAL A 54 -15.50 -3.36 5.72
N TYR A 55 -16.19 -2.27 5.34
CA TYR A 55 -15.65 -1.28 4.41
C TYR A 55 -14.43 -0.53 4.99
N GLY A 56 -14.52 -0.09 6.25
CA GLY A 56 -13.40 0.53 6.96
C GLY A 56 -12.20 -0.42 7.14
N LEU A 57 -12.46 -1.69 7.41
CA LEU A 57 -11.44 -2.73 7.52
C LEU A 57 -10.75 -2.99 6.17
N GLY A 58 -11.51 -3.03 5.08
CA GLY A 58 -10.97 -3.17 3.72
C GLY A 58 -10.04 -2.02 3.33
N MET A 59 -10.41 -0.77 3.67
CA MET A 59 -9.55 0.39 3.49
C MET A 59 -8.30 0.35 4.39
N ALA A 60 -8.43 -0.09 5.64
CA ALA A 60 -7.31 -0.15 6.57
C ALA A 60 -6.29 -1.25 6.24
N LEU A 61 -6.73 -2.38 5.68
CA LEU A 61 -5.85 -3.50 5.30
C LEU A 61 -5.23 -3.35 3.91
N GLY A 62 -5.85 -2.57 3.01
CA GLY A 62 -5.42 -2.43 1.62
C GLY A 62 -4.10 -1.68 1.38
N THR A 63 -3.55 -0.98 2.38
CA THR A 63 -2.41 -0.06 2.15
C THR A 63 -1.04 -0.60 2.56
N VAL A 64 -0.95 -1.73 3.25
CA VAL A 64 0.30 -2.09 3.95
C VAL A 64 1.26 -2.93 3.09
N LYS A 65 0.76 -3.70 2.11
CA LYS A 65 1.60 -4.70 1.43
C LYS A 65 2.58 -4.11 0.41
N GLY A 66 2.23 -3.01 -0.26
CA GLY A 66 3.09 -2.40 -1.28
C GLY A 66 4.22 -1.52 -0.71
N GLN A 67 4.09 -1.04 0.53
CA GLN A 67 5.03 -0.06 1.09
C GLN A 67 6.37 -0.68 1.49
N ASP A 68 6.36 -1.87 2.07
CA ASP A 68 7.57 -2.57 2.49
C ASP A 68 8.38 -3.12 1.30
N GLU A 69 7.70 -3.43 0.19
CA GLU A 69 8.33 -4.03 -0.98
C GLU A 69 9.14 -3.02 -1.80
N ILE A 70 8.59 -1.83 -2.02
CA ILE A 70 9.28 -0.74 -2.73
C ILE A 70 10.58 -0.36 -2.01
N GLU A 71 10.54 -0.19 -0.68
CA GLU A 71 11.71 0.16 0.11
C GLU A 71 12.79 -0.94 0.04
N ARG A 72 12.39 -2.20 0.20
CA ARG A 72 13.33 -3.33 0.12
C ARG A 72 14.01 -3.42 -1.24
N VAL A 73 13.27 -3.26 -2.32
CA VAL A 73 13.86 -3.36 -3.66
C VAL A 73 14.75 -2.15 -3.95
N TYR A 74 14.26 -0.93 -3.69
CA TYR A 74 14.97 0.30 -4.03
C TYR A 74 16.30 0.47 -3.26
N GLN A 75 16.29 0.22 -1.95
CA GLN A 75 17.48 0.38 -1.12
C GLN A 75 18.42 -0.82 -1.19
N ASN A 76 17.89 -2.05 -1.12
CA ASN A 76 18.71 -3.24 -0.86
C ASN A 76 19.00 -4.09 -2.11
N GLN A 77 18.17 -4.02 -3.16
CA GLN A 77 18.34 -4.89 -4.34
C GLN A 77 18.89 -4.16 -5.57
N LEU A 78 18.59 -2.87 -5.69
CA LEU A 78 19.12 -2.04 -6.77
C LEU A 78 20.54 -1.57 -6.47
N SER A 79 21.40 -1.66 -7.48
CA SER A 79 22.71 -1.02 -7.47
C SER A 79 22.59 0.51 -7.61
N LYS A 80 23.65 1.23 -7.25
CA LYS A 80 23.73 2.70 -7.45
C LYS A 80 23.39 3.09 -8.89
N ARG A 81 23.96 2.38 -9.86
CA ARG A 81 23.74 2.66 -11.28
C ARG A 81 22.30 2.40 -11.73
N GLU A 82 21.66 1.35 -11.22
CA GLU A 82 20.25 1.09 -11.52
C GLU A 82 19.33 2.16 -10.92
N ARG A 83 19.65 2.69 -9.74
CA ARG A 83 18.91 3.82 -9.15
C ARG A 83 19.02 5.09 -9.99
N GLU A 84 20.21 5.42 -10.48
CA GLU A 84 20.43 6.55 -11.40
C GLU A 84 19.59 6.41 -12.68
N VAL A 85 19.58 5.23 -13.28
CA VAL A 85 18.75 4.96 -14.47
C VAL A 85 17.26 5.15 -14.16
N ILE A 86 16.76 4.64 -13.02
CA ILE A 86 15.36 4.83 -12.62
C ILE A 86 15.03 6.31 -12.41
N LYS A 87 15.93 7.09 -11.80
CA LYS A 87 15.77 8.53 -11.59
C LYS A 87 15.55 9.26 -12.92
N LEU A 88 16.37 8.97 -13.94
CA LEU A 88 16.23 9.60 -15.25
C LEU A 88 14.98 9.13 -16.01
N ILE A 89 14.59 7.85 -15.89
CA ILE A 89 13.32 7.35 -16.43
C ILE A 89 12.13 8.07 -15.78
N SER A 90 12.21 8.32 -14.49
CA SER A 90 11.17 9.00 -13.71
C SER A 90 11.03 10.47 -14.10
N ALA A 91 12.16 11.13 -14.38
CA ALA A 91 12.22 12.48 -14.98
C ALA A 91 11.71 12.51 -16.43
N GLY A 92 11.63 11.35 -17.08
CA GLY A 92 11.01 11.20 -18.38
C GLY A 92 11.93 11.23 -19.58
N LYS A 93 13.23 11.17 -19.33
CA LYS A 93 14.27 10.98 -20.34
C LYS A 93 14.01 9.71 -21.14
N GLN A 94 14.39 9.69 -22.41
CA GLN A 94 14.43 8.52 -23.28
C GLN A 94 15.73 7.74 -23.09
N ASN A 95 15.79 6.49 -23.55
CA ASN A 95 16.98 5.65 -23.34
C ASN A 95 18.25 6.23 -23.97
N GLN A 96 18.13 6.96 -25.08
CA GLN A 96 19.27 7.63 -25.70
C GLN A 96 19.75 8.80 -24.81
N GLU A 97 18.86 9.67 -24.36
CA GLU A 97 19.22 10.76 -23.45
C GLU A 97 19.85 10.25 -22.14
N ILE A 98 19.35 9.12 -21.62
CA ILE A 98 19.93 8.46 -20.45
C ILE A 98 21.35 7.96 -20.77
N ALA A 99 21.55 7.34 -21.94
CA ALA A 99 22.85 6.85 -22.38
C ALA A 99 23.87 8.00 -22.45
N ASP A 100 23.45 9.12 -23.04
CA ASP A 100 24.27 10.32 -23.20
C ASP A 100 24.61 10.96 -21.83
N GLU A 101 23.61 11.15 -20.96
CA GLU A 101 23.78 11.75 -19.62
C GLU A 101 24.65 10.88 -18.69
N LEU A 102 24.58 9.57 -18.88
CA LEU A 102 25.32 8.60 -18.09
C LEU A 102 26.65 8.20 -18.74
N PHE A 103 27.01 8.76 -19.91
CA PHE A 103 28.23 8.46 -20.67
C PHE A 103 28.45 6.96 -20.94
N VAL A 104 27.39 6.25 -21.37
CA VAL A 104 27.44 4.82 -21.70
C VAL A 104 26.66 4.52 -22.98
N ASP A 105 26.92 3.38 -23.62
CA ASP A 105 26.17 2.98 -24.81
C ASP A 105 24.69 2.68 -24.53
N LEU A 106 23.86 2.86 -25.57
CA LEU A 106 22.43 2.53 -25.53
C LEU A 106 22.17 1.05 -25.18
N SER A 107 23.04 0.13 -25.61
CA SER A 107 22.98 -1.30 -25.27
C SER A 107 23.16 -1.55 -23.78
N THR A 108 24.03 -0.77 -23.12
CA THR A 108 24.27 -0.81 -21.68
C THR A 108 23.03 -0.34 -20.92
N ILE A 109 22.39 0.76 -21.36
CA ILE A 109 21.13 1.22 -20.76
C ILE A 109 20.02 0.18 -20.91
N LYS A 110 19.86 -0.44 -22.08
CA LYS A 110 18.89 -1.52 -22.28
C LYS A 110 19.16 -2.70 -21.33
N SER A 111 20.43 -3.02 -21.11
CA SER A 111 20.84 -4.07 -20.18
C SER A 111 20.53 -3.73 -18.72
N HIS A 112 20.77 -2.48 -18.30
CA HIS A 112 20.37 -2.00 -16.97
C HIS A 112 18.86 -2.06 -16.78
N ILE A 113 18.08 -1.60 -17.76
CA ILE A 113 16.61 -1.64 -17.69
C ILE A 113 16.09 -3.08 -17.57
N ASN A 114 16.66 -4.02 -18.32
CA ASN A 114 16.28 -5.43 -18.20
C ASN A 114 16.59 -6.01 -16.80
N ARG A 115 17.72 -5.65 -16.19
CA ARG A 115 18.03 -6.06 -14.81
C ARG A 115 17.08 -5.42 -13.81
N ILE A 116 16.73 -4.14 -14.01
CA ILE A 116 15.75 -3.43 -13.20
C ILE A 116 14.38 -4.12 -13.26
N TYR A 117 13.89 -4.48 -14.45
CA TYR A 117 12.63 -5.22 -14.58
C TYR A 117 12.67 -6.55 -13.84
N LYS A 118 13.78 -7.28 -13.90
CA LYS A 118 13.94 -8.55 -13.15
C LYS A 118 13.92 -8.34 -11.63
N LYS A 119 14.49 -7.23 -11.13
CA LYS A 119 14.56 -6.93 -9.68
C LYS A 119 13.27 -6.32 -9.12
N THR A 120 12.60 -5.49 -9.93
CA THR A 120 11.40 -4.75 -9.52
C THR A 120 10.10 -5.48 -9.86
N GLY A 121 10.14 -6.47 -10.75
CA GLY A 121 8.94 -7.15 -11.26
C GLY A 121 8.09 -6.32 -12.23
N MET A 122 8.50 -5.08 -12.52
CA MET A 122 7.77 -4.18 -13.42
C MET A 122 7.86 -4.69 -14.87
N LYS A 123 6.77 -4.56 -15.62
CA LYS A 123 6.68 -5.10 -16.99
C LYS A 123 6.84 -4.03 -18.06
N ASN A 124 6.61 -2.77 -17.70
CA ASN A 124 6.66 -1.68 -18.66
C ASN A 124 7.30 -0.41 -18.09
N ARG A 125 7.68 0.48 -19.00
CA ARG A 125 8.33 1.75 -18.67
C ARG A 125 7.44 2.66 -17.82
N LYS A 126 6.13 2.61 -18.02
CA LYS A 126 5.17 3.48 -17.31
C LYS A 126 5.10 3.09 -15.83
N GLU A 127 5.00 1.81 -15.54
CA GLU A 127 5.11 1.23 -14.19
C GLU A 127 6.44 1.61 -13.55
N LEU A 128 7.56 1.41 -14.26
CA LEU A 128 8.88 1.73 -13.72
C LEU A 128 9.07 3.23 -13.43
N ARG A 129 8.49 4.10 -14.26
CA ARG A 129 8.46 5.55 -14.05
C ARG A 129 7.67 5.91 -12.79
N PHE A 130 6.50 5.29 -12.59
CA PHE A 130 5.69 5.54 -11.41
C PHE A 130 6.39 5.05 -10.14
N TYR A 131 6.94 3.83 -10.18
CA TYR A 131 7.75 3.26 -9.11
C TYR A 131 8.92 4.18 -8.72
N GLY A 132 9.66 4.71 -9.69
CA GLY A 132 10.78 5.60 -9.40
C GLY A 132 10.35 6.94 -8.82
N LYS A 133 9.22 7.52 -9.25
CA LYS A 133 8.63 8.71 -8.62
C LYS A 133 8.26 8.46 -7.17
N GLU A 134 7.53 7.38 -6.92
CA GLU A 134 7.11 6.98 -5.56
C GLU A 134 8.31 6.73 -4.64
N ALA A 135 9.37 6.10 -5.16
CA ALA A 135 10.61 5.89 -4.42
C ALA A 135 11.32 7.21 -4.07
N MET A 136 11.42 8.17 -5.00
CA MET A 136 12.06 9.46 -4.76
C MET A 136 11.30 10.34 -3.75
N GLU A 137 9.96 10.30 -3.78
CA GLU A 137 9.12 11.00 -2.80
C GLU A 137 9.32 10.45 -1.38
N ARG A 138 9.59 9.14 -1.25
CA ARG A 138 9.72 8.47 0.05
C ARG A 138 11.11 8.55 0.65
N PHE A 139 12.15 8.42 -0.17
CA PHE A 139 13.52 8.27 0.32
C PHE A 139 14.39 9.52 0.11
N GLY A 140 13.82 10.56 -0.50
CA GLY A 140 14.59 11.71 -0.97
C GLY A 140 15.44 11.33 -2.18
N ASN A 141 15.95 12.35 -2.88
CA ASN A 141 16.83 12.17 -4.04
C ASN A 141 18.21 11.70 -3.52
N PRO A 142 18.55 10.40 -3.59
CA PRO A 142 19.80 9.89 -3.02
C PRO A 142 21.00 10.15 -3.94
#